data_AF-A0A3B8Y010-F1
#
_entry.id   AF-A0A3B8Y010-F1
#
_cell.length_a   1.000
_cell.length_b   1.000
_cell.length_c   1.000
_cell.angle_alpha   90.00
_cell.angle_beta   90.00
_cell.angle_gamma   90.00
#
_symmetry.space_group_name_H-M   'P 1'
#
loop_
_entity.id
_entity.type
_entity.pdbx_description
1 polymer ?
#
loop_
_entity_poly.entity_id
_entity_poly.type
_entity_poly.pdbx_seq_one_letter_code
_entity_poly.pdbx_strand_id
1 'polypeptide(L)'
;MSKFSTSIAIHYHERTKYHPETIATKSRGLDWSKQPSVFKEYKIGNSYDLKTYLSDKSIENEQTQTWRRLSYFLASSYGLIELAAAINHYRPHLIGGFFDHIINELLYLDPEQEAAITIISLKDLLAPQQNPLHYFKTTALPSEIQTDYPNIDDGKLLHYFHQATEIEPRETFPDATLNDDSSNLEDKYNFPFCLKISTKTKPINWGENLQDLQETIFKRRSTRSYTGSNLSLEELKFLLNFTYQPQNYEEIGLDSDPDYFDLSLIETFIAVSGVNGLEEGCYYYAPKAQELRQIRFKNFRRELHYLCLGQDLGRDAGVLIFHTADLQKGVNKYGDRVYRYLHLDAGHLGQRLNLAAIQLNLGVSGIGGFFDDQVNEVLGIPNDEAVLYITTLGRPR
;
A
#
# COMPACT_ATOMS: atom_id res chain seq x y z
N MET A 1 10.85 -30.73 20.27
CA MET A 1 10.39 -29.40 19.85
C MET A 1 11.38 -28.90 18.80
N SER A 2 11.00 -28.89 17.52
CA SER A 2 11.84 -28.29 16.49
C SER A 2 11.71 -26.78 16.61
N LYS A 3 12.71 -26.12 17.18
CA LYS A 3 12.81 -24.66 17.12
C LYS A 3 12.98 -24.28 15.66
N PHE A 4 12.03 -23.54 15.10
CA PHE A 4 12.24 -22.94 13.79
C PHE A 4 13.30 -21.85 13.92
N SER A 5 14.21 -21.72 12.95
CA SER A 5 15.29 -20.73 12.99
C SER A 5 14.84 -19.33 12.56
N THR A 6 13.60 -19.19 12.08
CA THR A 6 13.02 -17.96 11.51
C THR A 6 11.85 -17.48 12.37
N SER A 7 11.48 -16.20 12.26
CA SER A 7 10.30 -15.68 12.93
C SER A 7 8.99 -16.13 12.26
N ILE A 8 7.85 -16.02 12.95
CA ILE A 8 6.55 -16.41 12.41
C ILE A 8 6.16 -15.59 11.17
N ALA A 9 6.55 -14.31 11.07
CA ALA A 9 6.30 -13.50 9.86
C ALA A 9 7.05 -14.01 8.64
N ILE A 10 8.32 -14.38 8.79
CA ILE A 10 9.11 -14.97 7.71
C ILE A 10 8.52 -16.33 7.33
N HIS A 11 8.15 -17.15 8.31
CA HIS A 11 7.50 -18.44 8.05
C HIS A 11 6.14 -18.31 7.37
N TYR A 12 5.34 -17.31 7.78
CA TYR A 12 4.07 -16.98 7.14
C TYR A 12 4.30 -16.62 5.68
N HIS A 13 5.25 -15.72 5.42
CA HIS A 13 5.64 -15.33 4.06
C HIS A 13 5.99 -16.56 3.21
N GLU A 14 6.97 -17.36 3.64
CA GLU A 14 7.42 -18.56 2.92
C GLU A 14 6.28 -19.54 2.61
N ARG A 15 5.35 -19.74 3.54
CA ARG A 15 4.22 -20.67 3.33
C ARG A 15 3.13 -20.15 2.42
N THR A 16 3.04 -18.84 2.26
CA THR A 16 2.05 -18.18 1.42
C THR A 16 2.53 -17.87 0.00
N LYS A 17 3.82 -18.07 -0.29
CA LYS A 17 4.38 -17.97 -1.64
C LYS A 17 3.68 -18.91 -2.63
N TYR A 18 3.62 -18.48 -3.89
CA TYR A 18 3.31 -19.39 -4.98
C TYR A 18 4.60 -20.00 -5.52
N HIS A 19 4.62 -21.33 -5.62
CA HIS A 19 5.71 -22.06 -6.29
C HIS A 19 5.20 -22.69 -7.58
N PRO A 20 5.91 -22.52 -8.72
CA PRO A 20 5.53 -23.10 -10.00
C PRO A 20 5.31 -24.61 -9.95
N GLU A 21 6.10 -25.33 -9.15
CA GLU A 21 6.06 -26.78 -9.02
C GLU A 21 4.80 -27.27 -8.30
N THR A 22 4.20 -26.45 -7.44
CA THR A 22 3.10 -26.88 -6.55
C THR A 22 1.76 -26.21 -6.86
N ILE A 23 1.74 -25.08 -7.56
CA ILE A 23 0.50 -24.30 -7.81
C ILE A 23 -0.61 -25.13 -8.47
N ALA A 24 -0.26 -25.98 -9.44
CA ALA A 24 -1.23 -26.85 -10.11
C ALA A 24 -1.90 -27.86 -9.16
N THR A 25 -1.15 -28.36 -8.19
CA THR A 25 -1.62 -29.35 -7.19
C THR A 25 -2.39 -28.72 -6.04
N LYS A 26 -2.18 -27.43 -5.77
CA LYS A 26 -2.85 -26.67 -4.72
C LYS A 26 -4.21 -26.09 -5.14
N SER A 27 -4.56 -26.17 -6.44
CA SER A 27 -5.84 -25.68 -6.94
C SER A 27 -7.00 -26.48 -6.33
N ARG A 28 -7.81 -25.82 -5.50
CA ARG A 28 -9.05 -26.36 -4.93
C ARG A 28 -10.23 -25.55 -5.47
N GLY A 29 -11.34 -26.23 -5.71
CA GLY A 29 -12.60 -25.55 -6.06
C GLY A 29 -13.06 -24.65 -4.92
N LEU A 30 -13.58 -23.47 -5.25
CA LEU A 30 -14.20 -22.58 -4.28
C LEU A 30 -15.54 -23.17 -3.79
N ASP A 31 -15.78 -23.09 -2.49
CA ASP A 31 -17.08 -23.43 -1.90
C ASP A 31 -18.04 -22.25 -2.03
N TRP A 32 -18.76 -22.18 -3.15
CA TRP A 32 -19.72 -21.11 -3.44
C TRP A 32 -20.90 -21.08 -2.46
N SER A 33 -21.17 -22.17 -1.71
CA SER A 33 -22.22 -22.17 -0.69
C SER A 33 -21.87 -21.32 0.53
N LYS A 34 -20.58 -20.97 0.68
CA LYS A 34 -20.03 -20.17 1.79
C LYS A 34 -19.46 -18.83 1.33
N GLN A 35 -19.83 -18.34 0.15
CA GLN A 35 -19.40 -17.02 -0.29
C GLN A 35 -19.85 -15.96 0.73
N PRO A 36 -18.93 -15.21 1.36
CA PRO A 36 -19.29 -14.27 2.42
C PRO A 36 -20.01 -13.05 1.86
N SER A 37 -20.94 -12.49 2.65
CA SER A 37 -21.39 -11.12 2.44
C SER A 37 -20.23 -10.17 2.69
N VAL A 38 -20.04 -9.18 1.82
CA VAL A 38 -19.03 -8.13 1.98
C VAL A 38 -19.50 -6.97 2.88
N PHE A 39 -20.71 -7.07 3.44
CA PHE A 39 -21.30 -6.08 4.33
C PHE A 39 -21.72 -6.71 5.66
N LYS A 40 -21.51 -5.97 6.75
CA LYS A 40 -22.02 -6.31 8.10
C LYS A 40 -23.46 -5.87 8.25
N GLU A 41 -24.26 -6.68 8.94
CA GLU A 41 -25.63 -6.35 9.29
C GLU A 41 -25.75 -5.97 10.77
N TYR A 42 -26.38 -4.83 11.05
CA TYR A 42 -26.67 -4.38 12.41
C TYR A 42 -28.18 -4.38 12.64
N LYS A 43 -28.66 -5.25 13.53
CA LYS A 43 -30.10 -5.37 13.88
C LYS A 43 -30.58 -4.29 14.85
N ILE A 44 -29.65 -3.65 15.55
CA ILE A 44 -29.89 -2.61 16.56
C ILE A 44 -28.99 -1.41 16.26
N GLY A 45 -29.50 -0.20 16.50
CA GLY A 45 -28.78 1.05 16.29
C GLY A 45 -29.60 2.09 15.55
N ASN A 46 -29.06 3.31 15.48
CA ASN A 46 -29.63 4.39 14.68
C ASN A 46 -28.94 4.44 13.32
N SER A 47 -29.71 4.61 12.25
CA SER A 47 -29.18 4.80 10.90
C SER A 47 -29.20 6.28 10.55
N TYR A 48 -28.04 6.81 10.13
CA TYR A 48 -27.89 8.19 9.65
C TYR A 48 -27.71 8.17 8.12
N ASP A 49 -28.65 8.78 7.38
CA ASP A 49 -28.59 8.78 5.91
C ASP A 49 -27.65 9.88 5.39
N LEU A 50 -26.40 9.49 5.11
CA LEU A 50 -25.37 10.39 4.60
C LEU A 50 -25.59 10.83 3.14
N LYS A 51 -26.44 10.15 2.36
CA LYS A 51 -26.66 10.48 0.94
C LYS A 51 -27.28 11.86 0.75
N THR A 52 -28.11 12.27 1.71
CA THR A 52 -28.79 13.58 1.69
C THR A 52 -27.79 14.74 1.60
N TYR A 53 -26.61 14.61 2.20
CA TYR A 53 -25.55 15.62 2.19
C TYR A 53 -24.69 15.62 0.92
N LEU A 54 -24.83 14.64 0.03
CA LEU A 54 -24.10 14.61 -1.24
C LEU A 54 -24.78 15.48 -2.31
N SER A 55 -26.11 15.60 -2.27
CA SER A 55 -26.92 16.25 -3.31
C SER A 55 -27.38 17.67 -2.98
N ASP A 56 -27.53 18.02 -1.70
CA ASP A 56 -28.22 19.25 -1.30
C ASP A 56 -27.24 20.40 -0.99
N LYS A 57 -27.38 21.51 -1.72
CA LYS A 57 -26.63 22.76 -1.51
C LYS A 57 -27.47 23.84 -0.83
N SER A 58 -28.73 23.56 -0.50
CA SER A 58 -29.73 24.61 -0.26
C SER A 58 -29.79 25.15 1.17
N ILE A 59 -29.11 24.54 2.14
CA ILE A 59 -29.08 25.01 3.54
C ILE A 59 -27.66 24.90 4.11
N GLU A 60 -26.98 26.04 4.25
CA GLU A 60 -25.62 26.14 4.78
C GLU A 60 -25.65 26.69 6.21
N ASN A 61 -25.73 25.79 7.18
CA ASN A 61 -25.29 26.08 8.54
C ASN A 61 -24.06 25.22 8.86
N GLU A 62 -23.31 25.59 9.90
CA GLU A 62 -22.05 24.95 10.29
C GLU A 62 -22.21 23.42 10.50
N GLN A 63 -23.34 23.00 11.06
CA GLN A 63 -23.63 21.58 11.30
C GLN A 63 -23.84 20.81 9.99
N THR A 64 -24.61 21.37 9.04
CA THR A 64 -24.82 20.76 7.72
C THR A 64 -23.51 20.67 6.93
N GLN A 65 -22.63 21.67 7.05
CA GLN A 65 -21.30 21.64 6.41
C GLN A 65 -20.41 20.52 6.97
N THR A 66 -20.40 20.31 8.29
CA THR A 66 -19.67 19.20 8.92
C THR A 66 -20.17 17.84 8.43
N TRP A 67 -21.49 17.61 8.41
CA TRP A 67 -22.08 16.37 7.88
C TRP A 67 -21.77 16.15 6.39
N ARG A 68 -21.73 17.23 5.61
CA ARG A 68 -21.36 17.19 4.20
C ARG A 68 -19.92 16.73 4.01
N ARG A 69 -18.95 17.34 4.72
CA ARG A 69 -17.54 16.93 4.67
C ARG A 69 -17.37 15.46 5.07
N LEU A 70 -18.02 15.02 6.15
CA LEU A 70 -17.98 13.63 6.59
C LEU A 70 -18.57 12.68 5.54
N SER A 71 -19.70 13.04 4.94
CA SER A 71 -20.36 12.25 3.89
C SER A 71 -19.48 12.09 2.66
N TYR A 72 -18.91 13.19 2.14
CA TYR A 72 -18.00 13.16 1.01
C TYR A 72 -16.70 12.40 1.32
N PHE A 73 -16.15 12.57 2.52
CA PHE A 73 -14.99 11.82 3.00
C PHE A 73 -15.27 10.31 2.98
N LEU A 74 -16.34 9.85 3.61
CA LEU A 74 -16.67 8.43 3.68
C LEU A 74 -16.98 7.85 2.30
N ALA A 75 -17.71 8.59 1.44
CA ALA A 75 -18.01 8.16 0.07
C ALA A 75 -16.74 8.01 -0.80
N SER A 76 -15.69 8.78 -0.50
CA SER A 76 -14.42 8.80 -1.25
C SER A 76 -13.33 7.97 -0.58
N SER A 77 -13.50 7.57 0.67
CA SER A 77 -12.47 6.91 1.50
C SER A 77 -11.98 5.58 0.94
N TYR A 78 -12.83 4.87 0.18
CA TYR A 78 -12.46 3.64 -0.54
C TYR A 78 -11.47 3.89 -1.69
N GLY A 79 -11.24 5.16 -2.04
CA GLY A 79 -10.26 5.62 -3.02
C GLY A 79 -8.88 5.95 -2.44
N LEU A 80 -8.76 6.12 -1.12
CA LEU A 80 -7.57 6.31 -0.26
C LEU A 80 -7.92 7.35 0.82
N ILE A 81 -7.76 6.98 2.08
CA ILE A 81 -8.25 7.78 3.22
C ILE A 81 -7.57 9.16 3.30
N GLU A 82 -6.26 9.25 3.07
CA GLU A 82 -5.54 10.53 3.11
C GLU A 82 -5.99 11.54 2.05
N LEU A 83 -6.21 11.12 0.80
CA LEU A 83 -6.62 11.99 -0.28
C LEU A 83 -8.08 12.40 -0.11
N ALA A 84 -8.94 11.47 0.30
CA ALA A 84 -10.32 11.78 0.65
C ALA A 84 -10.40 12.78 1.82
N ALA A 85 -9.50 12.66 2.81
CA ALA A 85 -9.42 13.58 3.92
C ALA A 85 -8.97 14.99 3.46
N ALA A 86 -7.92 15.08 2.64
CA ALA A 86 -7.43 16.35 2.10
C ALA A 86 -8.53 17.13 1.35
N ILE A 87 -9.28 16.46 0.46
CA ILE A 87 -10.43 17.05 -0.27
C ILE A 87 -11.49 17.61 0.70
N ASN A 88 -11.63 17.01 1.88
CA ASN A 88 -12.63 17.37 2.88
C ASN A 88 -12.05 18.14 4.08
N HIS A 89 -10.85 18.69 3.94
CA HIS A 89 -10.15 19.47 4.98
C HIS A 89 -9.96 18.71 6.30
N TYR A 90 -9.69 17.41 6.21
CA TYR A 90 -9.21 16.58 7.32
C TYR A 90 -7.76 16.17 7.08
N ARG A 91 -7.04 15.89 8.15
CA ARG A 91 -5.78 15.11 8.09
C ARG A 91 -5.96 13.82 8.90
N PRO A 92 -5.79 12.64 8.29
CA PRO A 92 -5.77 11.41 9.05
C PRO A 92 -4.43 11.29 9.80
N HIS A 93 -4.48 10.66 10.97
CA HIS A 93 -3.30 10.20 11.68
C HIS A 93 -3.35 8.70 11.85
N LEU A 94 -2.37 8.01 11.29
CA LEU A 94 -2.30 6.55 11.34
C LEU A 94 -1.77 6.09 12.70
N ILE A 95 -2.44 5.10 13.28
CA ILE A 95 -2.03 4.44 14.51
C ILE A 95 -2.09 2.93 14.23
N GLY A 96 -0.95 2.34 13.93
CA GLY A 96 -0.76 0.91 13.72
C GLY A 96 -0.30 0.17 14.97
N GLY A 97 0.20 0.91 15.96
CA GLY A 97 0.59 0.43 17.27
C GLY A 97 -0.51 0.64 18.31
N PHE A 98 -1.25 -0.40 18.64
CA PHE A 98 -2.32 -0.38 19.63
C PHE A 98 -2.49 -1.77 20.22
N PHE A 99 -3.08 -1.86 21.41
CA PHE A 99 -3.41 -3.15 22.02
C PHE A 99 -4.60 -3.78 21.33
N ASP A 100 -4.34 -4.76 20.45
CA ASP A 100 -5.34 -5.35 19.54
C ASP A 100 -6.58 -5.84 20.30
N HIS A 101 -6.39 -6.61 21.38
CA HIS A 101 -7.49 -7.12 22.21
C HIS A 101 -8.42 -6.02 22.74
N ILE A 102 -7.85 -4.93 23.27
CA ILE A 102 -8.62 -3.82 23.86
C ILE A 102 -9.44 -3.10 22.79
N ILE A 103 -8.88 -2.92 21.60
CA ILE A 103 -9.57 -2.23 20.49
C ILE A 103 -10.65 -3.12 19.88
N ASN A 104 -10.38 -4.40 19.73
CA ASN A 104 -11.37 -5.37 19.25
C ASN A 104 -12.55 -5.48 20.23
N GLU A 105 -12.28 -5.49 21.55
CA GLU A 105 -13.31 -5.47 22.59
C GLU A 105 -14.11 -4.16 22.57
N LEU A 106 -13.43 -3.01 22.46
CA LEU A 106 -14.08 -1.68 22.36
C LEU A 106 -15.05 -1.61 21.18
N LEU A 107 -14.67 -2.19 20.04
CA LEU A 107 -15.49 -2.25 18.83
C LEU A 107 -16.49 -3.40 18.82
N TYR A 108 -16.51 -4.23 19.87
CA TYR A 108 -17.37 -5.40 20.03
C TYR A 108 -17.27 -6.37 18.83
N LEU A 109 -16.05 -6.60 18.35
CA LEU A 109 -15.77 -7.49 17.23
C LEU A 109 -15.65 -8.95 17.70
N ASP A 110 -16.03 -9.89 16.83
CA ASP A 110 -15.72 -11.31 17.03
C ASP A 110 -14.28 -11.57 16.56
N PRO A 111 -13.31 -11.81 17.46
CA PRO A 111 -11.89 -11.94 17.11
C PRO A 111 -11.59 -13.17 16.24
N GLU A 112 -12.51 -14.13 16.15
CA GLU A 112 -12.38 -15.26 15.22
C GLU A 112 -12.70 -14.89 13.77
N GLN A 113 -13.40 -13.76 13.55
CA GLN A 113 -13.92 -13.36 12.23
C GLN A 113 -13.39 -12.00 11.77
N GLU A 114 -13.14 -11.07 12.69
CA GLU A 114 -12.82 -9.69 12.39
C GLU A 114 -11.92 -9.08 13.46
N ALA A 115 -10.97 -8.25 13.03
CA ALA A 115 -10.06 -7.56 13.92
C ALA A 115 -9.60 -6.22 13.33
N ALA A 116 -9.31 -5.26 14.20
CA ALA A 116 -8.70 -4.00 13.81
C ALA A 116 -7.23 -4.20 13.45
N ILE A 117 -6.80 -3.57 12.34
CA ILE A 117 -5.38 -3.56 11.91
C ILE A 117 -4.80 -2.15 11.84
N THR A 118 -5.65 -1.12 11.86
CA THR A 118 -5.25 0.28 11.80
C THR A 118 -6.32 1.13 12.47
N ILE A 119 -5.91 2.06 13.32
CA ILE A 119 -6.78 3.12 13.82
C ILE A 119 -6.40 4.40 13.08
N ILE A 120 -7.41 5.17 12.67
CA ILE A 120 -7.20 6.43 11.97
C ILE A 120 -7.98 7.49 12.71
N SER A 121 -7.27 8.43 13.34
CA SER A 121 -7.92 9.62 13.90
C SER A 121 -8.01 10.69 12.82
N LEU A 122 -9.13 11.42 12.77
CA LEU A 122 -9.34 12.48 11.78
C LEU A 122 -9.21 13.83 12.47
N LYS A 123 -8.15 14.57 12.15
CA LYS A 123 -7.96 15.95 12.60
C LYS A 123 -8.71 16.89 11.66
N ASP A 124 -9.64 17.66 12.21
CA ASP A 124 -10.31 18.73 11.47
C ASP A 124 -9.35 19.90 11.27
N LEU A 125 -9.03 20.24 10.02
CA LEU A 125 -8.13 21.34 9.68
C LEU A 125 -8.82 22.71 9.69
N LEU A 126 -10.16 22.74 9.73
CA LEU A 126 -10.94 23.98 9.83
C LEU A 126 -11.25 24.38 11.28
N ALA A 127 -11.10 23.44 12.23
CA ALA A 127 -11.36 23.72 13.64
C ALA A 127 -10.31 24.69 14.22
N PRO A 128 -10.71 25.65 15.08
CA PRO A 128 -9.77 26.55 15.74
C PRO A 128 -8.77 25.73 16.56
N GLN A 129 -7.47 26.06 16.45
CA GLN A 129 -6.39 25.33 17.12
C GLN A 129 -6.61 25.27 18.63
N GLN A 130 -7.14 24.16 19.13
CA GLN A 130 -7.17 23.86 20.55
C GLN A 130 -5.91 23.06 20.88
N ASN A 131 -4.89 23.80 21.35
CA ASN A 131 -3.54 23.36 21.69
C ASN A 131 -2.70 22.83 20.51
N PRO A 132 -1.40 23.18 20.43
CA PRO A 132 -0.47 22.41 19.64
C PRO A 132 -0.36 21.04 20.29
N LEU A 133 -1.17 20.08 19.86
CA LEU A 133 -0.90 18.67 20.14
C LEU A 133 0.55 18.44 19.73
N HIS A 134 1.40 18.13 20.72
CA HIS A 134 2.72 17.59 20.44
C HIS A 134 2.48 16.38 19.54
N TYR A 135 2.87 16.54 18.28
CA TYR A 135 2.56 15.61 17.23
C TYR A 135 3.40 14.35 17.47
N PHE A 136 2.79 13.31 18.03
CA PHE A 136 3.42 12.01 18.07
C PHE A 136 3.43 11.46 16.65
N LYS A 137 4.58 11.59 15.97
CA LYS A 137 4.81 11.07 14.61
C LYS A 137 4.84 9.53 14.56
N THR A 138 4.75 8.87 15.70
CA THR A 138 4.85 7.41 15.81
C THR A 138 3.59 6.74 15.27
N THR A 139 3.62 6.35 14.00
CA THR A 139 2.53 5.63 13.31
C THR A 139 2.58 4.12 13.56
N ALA A 140 3.75 3.56 13.89
CA ALA A 140 3.97 2.12 14.09
C ALA A 140 4.67 1.83 15.43
N LEU A 141 4.31 0.71 16.07
CA LEU A 141 4.97 0.19 17.27
C LEU A 141 5.38 -1.27 17.07
N PRO A 142 6.48 -1.71 17.70
CA PRO A 142 6.94 -3.09 17.56
C PRO A 142 6.03 -4.09 18.29
N SER A 143 5.86 -5.28 17.70
CA SER A 143 5.39 -6.48 18.41
C SER A 143 6.57 -7.32 18.89
N GLU A 144 6.29 -8.48 19.48
CA GLU A 144 7.30 -9.50 19.73
C GLU A 144 7.80 -10.16 18.43
N ILE A 145 8.98 -10.78 18.53
CA ILE A 145 9.54 -11.68 17.51
C ILE A 145 9.36 -13.10 18.02
N GLN A 146 8.43 -13.85 17.45
CA GLN A 146 8.15 -15.23 17.80
C GLN A 146 8.95 -16.18 16.92
N THR A 147 9.89 -16.91 17.53
CA THR A 147 10.70 -17.96 16.88
C THR A 147 10.36 -19.38 17.38
N ASP A 148 9.60 -19.49 18.47
CA ASP A 148 9.19 -20.76 19.07
C ASP A 148 7.67 -20.97 18.90
N TYR A 149 7.25 -21.12 17.64
CA TYR A 149 5.86 -21.42 17.27
C TYR A 149 5.68 -22.91 16.92
N PRO A 150 4.48 -23.49 17.16
CA PRO A 150 4.20 -24.88 16.82
C PRO A 150 4.11 -25.08 15.30
N ASN A 151 4.08 -26.35 14.87
CA ASN A 151 3.68 -26.64 13.50
C ASN A 151 2.18 -26.33 13.33
N ILE A 152 1.84 -25.44 12.40
CA ILE A 152 0.47 -24.95 12.19
C ILE A 152 -0.10 -25.54 10.89
N ASP A 153 -1.27 -26.15 10.94
CA ASP A 153 -1.90 -26.71 9.73
C ASP A 153 -2.26 -25.63 8.69
N ASP A 154 -2.26 -26.02 7.41
CA ASP A 154 -2.86 -25.19 6.35
C ASP A 154 -4.32 -24.86 6.71
N GLY A 155 -4.72 -23.60 6.48
CA GLY A 155 -6.05 -23.08 6.83
C GLY A 155 -6.15 -22.52 8.26
N LYS A 156 -5.22 -22.82 9.15
CA LYS A 156 -5.14 -22.20 10.50
C LYS A 156 -4.08 -21.09 10.59
N LEU A 157 -3.14 -21.08 9.64
CA LEU A 157 -1.97 -20.19 9.67
C LEU A 157 -2.33 -18.69 9.69
N LEU A 158 -3.35 -18.27 8.94
CA LEU A 158 -3.76 -16.86 8.90
C LEU A 158 -4.22 -16.36 10.27
N HIS A 159 -5.09 -17.11 10.92
CA HIS A 159 -5.61 -16.74 12.24
C HIS A 159 -4.51 -16.79 13.31
N TYR A 160 -3.70 -17.84 13.32
CA TYR A 160 -2.54 -17.92 14.21
C TYR A 160 -1.58 -16.74 14.02
N PHE A 161 -1.26 -16.39 12.77
CA PHE A 161 -0.36 -15.30 12.48
C PHE A 161 -0.93 -13.93 12.90
N HIS A 162 -2.25 -13.75 12.75
CA HIS A 162 -2.90 -12.56 13.28
C HIS A 162 -2.68 -12.44 14.80
N GLN A 163 -3.01 -13.48 15.57
CA GLN A 163 -2.83 -13.48 17.03
C GLN A 163 -1.36 -13.31 17.44
N ALA A 164 -0.44 -13.98 16.74
CA ALA A 164 0.99 -13.90 17.02
C ALA A 164 1.61 -12.50 16.76
N THR A 165 0.89 -11.63 16.06
CA THR A 165 1.33 -10.27 15.71
C THR A 165 0.58 -9.17 16.45
N GLU A 166 -0.21 -9.53 17.47
CA GLU A 166 -0.85 -8.57 18.36
C GLU A 166 0.19 -7.86 19.25
N ILE A 167 -0.13 -6.64 19.67
CA ILE A 167 0.64 -5.94 20.70
C ILE A 167 -0.05 -6.13 22.04
N GLU A 168 0.65 -6.76 22.97
CA GLU A 168 0.15 -7.00 24.32
C GLU A 168 0.38 -5.79 25.25
N PRO A 169 -0.49 -5.57 26.25
CA PRO A 169 -0.26 -4.58 27.29
C PRO A 169 1.08 -4.78 28.00
N ARG A 170 1.88 -3.71 28.12
CA ARG A 170 3.17 -3.71 28.83
C ARG A 170 3.21 -2.61 29.88
N GLU A 171 3.81 -2.91 31.03
CA GLU A 171 3.97 -1.95 32.14
C GLU A 171 4.96 -0.83 31.79
N THR A 172 5.93 -1.11 30.91
CA THR A 172 6.89 -0.14 30.38
C THR A 172 6.94 -0.27 28.86
N PHE A 173 6.67 0.83 28.16
CA PHE A 173 7.07 0.94 26.76
C PHE A 173 8.58 1.19 26.72
N PRO A 174 9.35 0.50 25.86
CA PRO A 174 10.68 0.99 25.54
C PRO A 174 10.54 2.45 25.13
N ASP A 175 11.45 3.33 25.56
CA ASP A 175 11.53 4.68 25.02
C ASP A 175 11.45 4.54 23.50
N ALA A 176 10.37 5.03 22.91
CA ALA A 176 10.15 4.97 21.47
C ALA A 176 11.06 5.99 20.76
N THR A 177 12.30 6.14 21.22
CA THR A 177 13.43 6.47 20.36
C THR A 177 13.70 5.23 19.49
N LEU A 178 12.71 4.86 18.68
CA LEU A 178 13.00 4.19 17.41
C LEU A 178 14.05 5.09 16.77
N ASN A 179 15.28 4.60 16.65
CA ASN A 179 16.33 5.31 15.93
C ASN A 179 15.72 5.72 14.60
N ASP A 180 15.49 7.02 14.46
CA ASP A 180 14.82 7.57 13.31
C ASP A 180 15.86 7.52 12.17
N ASP A 181 15.93 6.36 11.53
CA ASP A 181 16.68 6.15 10.29
C ASP A 181 16.12 7.04 9.16
N SER A 182 15.06 7.86 9.40
CA SER A 182 14.71 8.99 8.52
C SER A 182 15.87 9.98 8.33
N SER A 183 16.85 9.98 9.24
CA SER A 183 18.11 10.71 9.11
C SER A 183 19.00 10.22 7.96
N ASN A 184 18.76 9.01 7.43
CA ASN A 184 19.50 8.49 6.30
C ASN A 184 19.00 9.16 5.01
N LEU A 185 19.73 10.16 4.54
CA LEU A 185 19.36 10.96 3.36
C LEU A 185 19.49 10.20 2.03
N GLU A 186 20.05 8.99 2.05
CA GLU A 186 20.34 8.20 0.85
C GLU A 186 19.35 7.05 0.64
N ASP A 187 19.14 6.68 -0.63
CA ASP A 187 18.40 5.48 -1.02
C ASP A 187 19.23 4.22 -0.73
N LYS A 188 18.58 3.10 -0.34
CA LYS A 188 19.26 1.88 0.13
C LYS A 188 20.30 1.34 -0.87
N TYR A 189 19.95 1.29 -2.16
CA TYR A 189 20.81 0.71 -3.20
C TYR A 189 21.42 1.76 -4.11
N ASN A 190 22.71 2.08 -3.94
CA ASN A 190 23.40 3.08 -4.75
C ASN A 190 23.49 2.73 -6.25
N PHE A 191 23.76 1.45 -6.59
CA PHE A 191 24.04 0.98 -7.96
C PHE A 191 24.98 1.94 -8.73
N PRO A 192 26.24 2.13 -8.26
CA PRO A 192 27.09 3.24 -8.69
C PRO A 192 27.56 3.17 -10.14
N PHE A 193 27.60 1.97 -10.74
CA PHE A 193 28.07 1.75 -12.11
C PHE A 193 26.94 1.48 -13.11
N CYS A 194 25.68 1.65 -12.68
CA CYS A 194 24.51 1.48 -13.54
C CYS A 194 24.15 2.78 -14.25
N LEU A 195 23.44 2.68 -15.38
CA LEU A 195 22.82 3.82 -16.03
C LEU A 195 21.78 4.45 -15.08
N LYS A 196 21.88 5.77 -14.85
CA LYS A 196 20.96 6.53 -14.01
C LYS A 196 20.17 7.51 -14.87
N ILE A 197 18.84 7.51 -14.72
CA ILE A 197 17.92 8.38 -15.45
C ILE A 197 17.12 9.19 -14.44
N SER A 198 17.14 10.53 -14.54
CA SER A 198 16.35 11.37 -13.65
C SER A 198 14.85 11.21 -13.89
N THR A 199 14.08 11.15 -12.81
CA THR A 199 12.61 11.11 -12.81
C THR A 199 11.96 12.42 -12.37
N LYS A 200 12.76 13.47 -12.12
CA LYS A 200 12.24 14.80 -11.77
C LYS A 200 11.26 15.28 -12.82
N THR A 201 10.11 15.73 -12.38
CA THR A 201 9.06 16.29 -13.24
C THR A 201 8.17 17.24 -12.43
N LYS A 202 7.29 17.95 -13.12
CA LYS A 202 6.25 18.79 -12.53
C LYS A 202 5.12 17.91 -11.93
N PRO A 203 4.38 18.41 -10.93
CA PRO A 203 3.24 17.69 -10.39
C PRO A 203 2.13 17.50 -11.43
N ILE A 204 1.34 16.44 -11.24
CA ILE A 204 0.07 16.22 -11.95
C ILE A 204 -0.88 17.36 -11.59
N ASN A 205 -1.55 17.92 -12.61
CA ASN A 205 -2.63 18.88 -12.38
C ASN A 205 -3.90 18.11 -11.97
N TRP A 206 -4.41 18.42 -10.77
CA TRP A 206 -5.62 17.83 -10.19
C TRP A 206 -6.85 18.75 -10.27
N GLY A 207 -6.79 19.77 -11.12
CA GLY A 207 -7.85 20.75 -11.28
C GLY A 207 -7.94 21.73 -10.12
N GLU A 208 -8.81 22.73 -10.25
CA GLU A 208 -9.08 23.67 -9.17
C GLU A 208 -9.72 22.95 -7.99
N ASN A 209 -9.24 23.23 -6.77
CA ASN A 209 -9.75 22.63 -5.53
C ASN A 209 -9.83 21.09 -5.57
N LEU A 210 -8.89 20.42 -6.26
CA LEU A 210 -8.82 18.96 -6.36
C LEU A 210 -10.04 18.30 -7.03
N GLN A 211 -10.80 19.03 -7.84
CA GLN A 211 -12.01 18.50 -8.49
C GLN A 211 -11.72 17.26 -9.35
N ASP A 212 -10.59 17.24 -10.09
CA ASP A 212 -10.26 16.12 -10.97
C ASP A 212 -9.81 14.90 -10.16
N LEU A 213 -9.20 15.13 -8.98
CA LEU A 213 -8.86 14.06 -8.04
C LEU A 213 -10.13 13.41 -7.48
N GLN A 214 -11.10 14.22 -7.07
CA GLN A 214 -12.40 13.73 -6.60
C GLN A 214 -13.10 12.90 -7.68
N GLU A 215 -13.17 13.41 -8.91
CA GLU A 215 -13.75 12.65 -10.03
C GLU A 215 -13.00 11.34 -10.31
N THR A 216 -11.67 11.39 -10.28
CA THR A 216 -10.79 10.24 -10.49
C THR A 216 -11.06 9.15 -9.45
N ILE A 217 -11.22 9.52 -8.17
CA ILE A 217 -11.55 8.57 -7.09
C ILE A 217 -12.83 7.79 -7.42
N PHE A 218 -13.90 8.47 -7.88
CA PHE A 218 -15.17 7.81 -8.21
C PHE A 218 -15.09 6.96 -9.49
N LYS A 219 -14.35 7.43 -10.49
CA LYS A 219 -14.19 6.74 -11.80
C LYS A 219 -13.19 5.58 -11.74
N ARG A 220 -12.29 5.54 -10.76
CA ARG A 220 -11.20 4.57 -10.68
C ARG A 220 -11.70 3.13 -10.74
N ARG A 221 -11.15 2.36 -11.67
CA ARG A 221 -11.37 0.91 -11.81
C ARG A 221 -10.05 0.23 -12.15
N SER A 222 -9.87 -1.00 -11.69
CA SER A 222 -8.75 -1.83 -12.12
C SER A 222 -8.98 -2.26 -13.56
N THR A 223 -7.98 -2.03 -14.41
CA THR A 223 -8.03 -2.35 -15.83
C THR A 223 -7.96 -3.85 -16.03
N ARG A 224 -8.84 -4.39 -16.89
CA ARG A 224 -8.94 -5.85 -17.11
C ARG A 224 -7.94 -6.38 -18.13
N SER A 225 -7.51 -5.56 -19.07
CA SER A 225 -6.57 -5.94 -20.12
C SER A 225 -5.96 -4.71 -20.78
N TYR A 226 -4.73 -4.86 -21.30
CA TYR A 226 -4.01 -3.80 -21.99
C TYR A 226 -3.94 -4.02 -23.51
N THR A 227 -3.65 -2.96 -24.26
CA THR A 227 -3.42 -3.03 -25.72
C THR A 227 -2.01 -3.49 -26.08
N GLY A 228 -1.05 -3.42 -25.14
CA GLY A 228 0.38 -3.59 -25.41
C GLY A 228 1.10 -2.31 -25.86
N SER A 229 0.37 -1.20 -26.02
CA SER A 229 0.94 0.09 -26.45
C SER A 229 1.82 0.71 -25.37
N ASN A 230 2.85 1.45 -25.80
CA ASN A 230 3.81 2.08 -24.91
C ASN A 230 3.21 3.25 -24.11
N LEU A 231 3.74 3.44 -22.91
CA LEU A 231 3.66 4.70 -22.17
C LEU A 231 4.72 5.68 -22.71
N SER A 232 4.60 6.96 -22.40
CA SER A 232 5.70 7.92 -22.49
C SER A 232 6.50 7.95 -21.19
N LEU A 233 7.78 8.33 -21.28
CA LEU A 233 8.61 8.51 -20.09
C LEU A 233 8.04 9.59 -19.14
N GLU A 234 7.44 10.65 -19.68
CA GLU A 234 6.82 11.71 -18.86
C GLU A 234 5.62 11.20 -18.06
N GLU A 235 4.78 10.34 -18.63
CA GLU A 235 3.69 9.68 -17.88
C GLU A 235 4.23 8.82 -16.74
N LEU A 236 5.29 8.04 -16.97
CA LEU A 236 5.93 7.27 -15.89
C LEU A 236 6.45 8.21 -14.78
N LYS A 237 7.09 9.32 -15.14
CA LYS A 237 7.55 10.30 -14.15
C LYS A 237 6.39 10.92 -13.36
N PHE A 238 5.27 11.25 -14.00
CA PHE A 238 4.09 11.77 -13.30
C PHE A 238 3.53 10.77 -12.28
N LEU A 239 3.46 9.49 -12.64
CA LEU A 239 3.04 8.42 -11.72
C LEU A 239 3.97 8.33 -10.50
N LEU A 240 5.29 8.35 -10.73
CA LEU A 240 6.29 8.31 -9.67
C LEU A 240 6.29 9.58 -8.80
N ASN A 241 6.08 10.74 -9.41
CA ASN A 241 6.01 12.02 -8.72
C ASN A 241 4.81 12.05 -7.76
N PHE A 242 3.61 11.72 -8.23
CA PHE A 242 2.43 11.70 -7.37
C PHE A 242 2.55 10.67 -6.24
N THR A 243 3.13 9.51 -6.52
CA THR A 243 3.19 8.42 -5.55
C THR A 243 4.23 8.67 -4.47
N TYR A 244 5.43 9.14 -4.83
CA TYR A 244 6.59 9.17 -3.94
C TYR A 244 7.10 10.58 -3.60
N GLN A 245 6.52 11.63 -4.19
CA GLN A 245 6.94 13.02 -3.95
C GLN A 245 5.75 13.89 -3.47
N PRO A 246 5.08 13.51 -2.37
CA PRO A 246 3.89 14.24 -1.86
C PRO A 246 4.17 15.73 -1.59
N GLN A 247 5.38 16.08 -1.20
CA GLN A 247 5.81 17.47 -0.98
C GLN A 247 5.63 18.38 -2.21
N ASN A 248 5.62 17.82 -3.43
CA ASN A 248 5.40 18.60 -4.65
C ASN A 248 3.93 19.03 -4.83
N TYR A 249 3.03 18.57 -3.98
CA TYR A 249 1.58 18.82 -4.05
C TYR A 249 1.05 19.65 -2.87
N GLU A 250 1.93 20.17 -2.01
CA GLU A 250 1.56 21.00 -0.86
C GLU A 250 0.79 22.27 -1.28
N GLU A 251 1.24 22.93 -2.36
CA GLU A 251 0.64 24.16 -2.86
C GLU A 251 -0.82 24.00 -3.32
N ILE A 252 -1.23 22.77 -3.66
CA ILE A 252 -2.61 22.46 -4.05
C ILE A 252 -3.43 21.84 -2.92
N GLY A 253 -2.91 21.86 -1.68
CA GLY A 253 -3.63 21.44 -0.48
C GLY A 253 -3.58 19.94 -0.17
N LEU A 254 -2.68 19.18 -0.81
CA LEU A 254 -2.39 17.80 -0.39
C LEU A 254 -1.33 17.80 0.71
N ASP A 255 -1.36 16.77 1.57
CA ASP A 255 -0.37 16.60 2.62
C ASP A 255 1.03 16.35 2.01
N SER A 256 2.03 17.10 2.48
CA SER A 256 3.43 17.00 2.02
C SER A 256 4.19 15.85 2.67
N ASP A 257 3.72 15.35 3.82
CA ASP A 257 4.26 14.21 4.56
C ASP A 257 3.08 13.37 5.12
N PRO A 258 2.29 12.73 4.23
CA PRO A 258 1.19 11.87 4.64
C PRO A 258 1.72 10.70 5.45
N ASP A 259 0.97 10.29 6.46
CA ASP A 259 1.36 9.20 7.34
C ASP A 259 1.41 7.87 6.56
N TYR A 260 2.53 7.16 6.73
CA TYR A 260 2.74 5.75 6.42
C TYR A 260 3.25 5.07 7.71
N PHE A 261 3.30 3.74 7.77
CA PHE A 261 3.90 3.06 8.91
C PHE A 261 5.42 3.21 8.92
N ASP A 262 6.09 2.77 7.85
CA ASP A 262 7.53 3.02 7.66
C ASP A 262 7.97 2.75 6.21
N LEU A 263 7.96 3.80 5.38
CA LEU A 263 8.45 3.72 4.00
C LEU A 263 9.95 3.45 3.89
N SER A 264 10.75 3.59 4.96
CA SER A 264 12.18 3.26 4.92
C SER A 264 12.46 1.76 4.81
N LEU A 265 11.42 0.93 4.97
CA LEU A 265 11.48 -0.52 4.81
C LEU A 265 11.03 -1.00 3.42
N ILE A 266 10.43 -0.12 2.61
CA ILE A 266 9.94 -0.48 1.26
C ILE A 266 10.88 0.06 0.20
N GLU A 267 11.30 -0.84 -0.68
CA GLU A 267 12.05 -0.53 -1.88
C GLU A 267 11.16 -0.68 -3.12
N THR A 268 11.50 0.04 -4.19
CA THR A 268 10.73 0.03 -5.44
C THR A 268 11.59 -0.40 -6.61
N PHE A 269 11.19 -1.49 -7.27
CA PHE A 269 11.79 -1.94 -8.53
C PHE A 269 10.76 -1.83 -9.67
N ILE A 270 11.23 -1.57 -10.87
CA ILE A 270 10.37 -1.29 -12.03
C ILE A 270 10.85 -2.11 -13.22
N ALA A 271 10.02 -3.04 -13.69
CA ALA A 271 10.23 -3.72 -14.96
C ALA A 271 9.57 -2.91 -16.08
N VAL A 272 10.38 -2.46 -17.03
CA VAL A 272 9.97 -1.65 -18.19
C VAL A 272 9.97 -2.53 -19.42
N SER A 273 8.81 -2.65 -20.06
CA SER A 273 8.60 -3.41 -21.30
C SER A 273 8.06 -2.56 -22.46
N GLY A 274 7.67 -1.31 -22.20
CA GLY A 274 7.08 -0.43 -23.21
C GLY A 274 6.93 1.00 -22.73
N VAL A 275 8.04 1.74 -22.70
CA VAL A 275 8.08 3.18 -22.38
C VAL A 275 8.94 3.89 -23.43
N ASN A 276 8.33 4.83 -24.17
CA ASN A 276 9.06 5.62 -25.17
C ASN A 276 10.11 6.51 -24.48
N GLY A 277 11.37 6.39 -24.90
CA GLY A 277 12.50 7.13 -24.33
C GLY A 277 13.16 6.46 -23.13
N LEU A 278 12.82 5.20 -22.82
CA LEU A 278 13.48 4.39 -21.80
C LEU A 278 13.72 2.98 -22.34
N GLU A 279 14.89 2.43 -22.07
CA GLU A 279 15.22 1.07 -22.51
C GLU A 279 14.39 0.02 -21.76
N GLU A 280 14.17 -1.12 -22.41
CA GLU A 280 13.52 -2.26 -21.76
C GLU A 280 14.49 -2.91 -20.77
N GLY A 281 13.98 -3.18 -19.57
CA GLY A 281 14.85 -3.64 -18.51
C GLY A 281 14.20 -3.62 -17.14
N CYS A 282 15.01 -3.85 -16.11
CA CYS A 282 14.63 -3.67 -14.72
C CYS A 282 15.44 -2.51 -14.14
N TYR A 283 14.75 -1.67 -13.39
CA TYR A 283 15.30 -0.48 -12.76
C TYR A 283 15.00 -0.50 -11.27
N TYR A 284 15.97 -0.13 -10.45
CA TYR A 284 15.70 0.32 -9.10
C TYR A 284 15.23 1.78 -9.15
N TYR A 285 14.11 2.10 -8.51
CA TYR A 285 13.68 3.48 -8.35
C TYR A 285 14.18 4.00 -7.00
N ALA A 286 15.00 5.03 -7.07
CA ALA A 286 15.61 5.72 -5.94
C ALA A 286 14.78 7.01 -5.65
N PRO A 287 13.75 6.97 -4.79
CA PRO A 287 12.83 8.09 -4.59
C PRO A 287 13.51 9.34 -4.02
N LYS A 288 14.53 9.21 -3.17
CA LYS A 288 15.22 10.39 -2.59
C LYS A 288 16.07 11.09 -3.64
N ALA A 289 16.83 10.33 -4.43
CA ALA A 289 17.59 10.86 -5.56
C ALA A 289 16.70 11.29 -6.75
N GLN A 290 15.47 10.76 -6.84
CA GLN A 290 14.57 10.87 -8.00
C GLN A 290 15.24 10.35 -9.28
N GLU A 291 15.66 9.08 -9.23
CA GLU A 291 16.36 8.41 -10.32
C GLU A 291 15.86 6.97 -10.55
N LEU A 292 15.88 6.53 -11.80
CA LEU A 292 15.85 5.13 -12.18
C LEU A 292 17.29 4.65 -12.40
N ARG A 293 17.68 3.55 -11.75
CA ARG A 293 19.00 2.93 -11.88
C ARG A 293 18.84 1.59 -12.57
N GLN A 294 19.32 1.45 -13.81
CA GLN A 294 19.13 0.24 -14.62
C GLN A 294 19.97 -0.92 -14.07
N ILE A 295 19.31 -1.97 -13.59
CA ILE A 295 19.97 -3.16 -13.03
C ILE A 295 19.97 -4.35 -14.00
N ARG A 296 19.07 -4.35 -14.99
CA ARG A 296 19.02 -5.32 -16.09
C ARG A 296 18.58 -4.63 -17.38
N PHE A 297 19.14 -5.07 -18.51
CA PHE A 297 18.72 -4.70 -19.86
C PHE A 297 18.16 -5.95 -20.55
N LYS A 298 16.84 -6.03 -20.71
CA LYS A 298 16.14 -7.19 -21.28
C LYS A 298 14.65 -6.86 -21.51
N ASN A 299 14.06 -7.40 -22.57
CA ASN A 299 12.60 -7.51 -22.67
C ASN A 299 12.08 -8.60 -21.73
N PHE A 300 11.23 -8.23 -20.77
CA PHE A 300 10.71 -9.15 -19.76
C PHE A 300 9.27 -9.62 -20.00
N ARG A 301 8.61 -9.28 -21.12
CA ARG A 301 7.16 -9.53 -21.27
C ARG A 301 6.75 -10.99 -21.06
N ARG A 302 7.52 -11.93 -21.61
CA ARG A 302 7.25 -13.36 -21.47
C ARG A 302 7.44 -13.82 -20.03
N GLU A 303 8.51 -13.36 -19.39
CA GLU A 303 8.82 -13.67 -18.01
C GLU A 303 7.79 -13.06 -17.06
N LEU A 304 7.38 -11.80 -17.25
CA LEU A 304 6.38 -11.12 -16.44
C LEU A 304 5.00 -11.77 -16.57
N HIS A 305 4.63 -12.25 -17.76
CA HIS A 305 3.44 -13.08 -17.93
C HIS A 305 3.48 -14.31 -17.02
N TYR A 306 4.60 -15.02 -17.01
CA TYR A 306 4.81 -16.19 -16.17
C TYR A 306 4.80 -15.83 -14.68
N LEU A 307 5.59 -14.84 -14.26
CA LEU A 307 5.70 -14.39 -12.87
C LEU A 307 4.35 -13.96 -12.29
N CYS A 308 3.49 -13.33 -13.10
CA CYS A 308 2.14 -12.93 -12.72
C CYS A 308 1.11 -14.08 -12.84
N LEU A 309 1.54 -15.34 -12.67
CA LEU A 309 0.69 -16.54 -12.70
C LEU A 309 -0.07 -16.74 -14.03
N GLY A 310 0.54 -16.32 -15.15
CA GLY A 310 -0.06 -16.42 -16.49
C GLY A 310 -1.12 -15.35 -16.79
N GLN A 311 -1.13 -14.23 -16.06
CA GLN A 311 -2.04 -13.12 -16.34
C GLN A 311 -1.52 -12.25 -17.48
N ASP A 312 -2.36 -12.04 -18.50
CA ASP A 312 -2.06 -11.16 -19.65
C ASP A 312 -1.71 -9.72 -19.23
N LEU A 313 -2.21 -9.25 -18.08
CA LEU A 313 -1.84 -7.95 -17.50
C LEU A 313 -0.32 -7.81 -17.35
N GLY A 314 0.38 -8.87 -16.89
CA GLY A 314 1.84 -8.86 -16.76
C GLY A 314 2.57 -8.86 -18.11
N ARG A 315 2.00 -9.50 -19.14
CA ARG A 315 2.58 -9.53 -20.49
C ARG A 315 2.44 -8.19 -21.22
N ASP A 316 1.25 -7.63 -21.16
CA ASP A 316 0.80 -6.54 -22.03
C ASP A 316 0.99 -5.15 -21.41
N ALA A 317 1.32 -5.08 -20.11
CA ALA A 317 1.70 -3.83 -19.46
C ALA A 317 2.98 -3.24 -20.08
N GLY A 318 3.06 -1.91 -20.09
CA GLY A 318 4.30 -1.20 -20.45
C GLY A 318 5.27 -1.13 -19.27
N VAL A 319 4.73 -1.12 -18.04
CA VAL A 319 5.50 -1.03 -16.80
C VAL A 319 4.87 -1.92 -15.73
N LEU A 320 5.69 -2.65 -14.97
CA LEU A 320 5.32 -3.27 -13.70
C LEU A 320 6.18 -2.68 -12.59
N ILE A 321 5.53 -2.21 -11.52
CA ILE A 321 6.17 -1.69 -10.31
C ILE A 321 6.06 -2.75 -9.23
N PHE A 322 7.18 -3.07 -8.59
CA PHE A 322 7.34 -4.04 -7.52
C PHE A 322 7.70 -3.29 -6.26
N HIS A 323 6.86 -3.41 -5.23
CA HIS A 323 7.20 -3.00 -3.88
C HIS A 323 7.82 -4.19 -3.15
N THR A 324 9.01 -4.02 -2.60
CA THR A 324 9.75 -5.08 -1.93
C THR A 324 10.19 -4.64 -0.54
N ALA A 325 10.54 -5.60 0.32
CA ALA A 325 11.14 -5.31 1.61
C ALA A 325 12.10 -6.40 2.06
N ASP A 326 13.13 -6.00 2.80
CA ASP A 326 13.94 -6.91 3.60
C ASP A 326 13.18 -7.29 4.87
N LEU A 327 12.53 -8.45 4.84
CA LEU A 327 11.68 -8.92 5.93
C LEU A 327 12.46 -9.11 7.22
N GLN A 328 13.71 -9.58 7.16
CA GLN A 328 14.52 -9.77 8.36
C GLN A 328 14.85 -8.43 9.02
N LYS A 329 15.21 -7.41 8.24
CA LYS A 329 15.41 -6.04 8.73
C LYS A 329 14.11 -5.48 9.32
N GLY A 330 12.98 -5.68 8.64
CA GLY A 330 11.67 -5.27 9.14
C GLY A 330 11.32 -5.92 10.48
N VAL A 331 11.49 -7.24 10.60
CA VAL A 331 11.19 -8.01 11.82
C VAL A 331 12.10 -7.56 12.97
N ASN A 332 13.37 -7.29 12.69
CA ASN A 332 14.30 -6.78 13.70
C ASN A 332 13.89 -5.39 14.24
N LYS A 333 13.17 -4.58 13.45
CA LYS A 333 12.73 -3.23 13.82
C LYS A 333 11.36 -3.22 14.51
N TYR A 334 10.37 -3.94 13.97
CA TYR A 334 8.98 -3.86 14.43
C TYR A 334 8.38 -5.19 14.90
N GLY A 335 9.19 -6.24 15.05
CA GLY A 335 8.67 -7.58 15.35
C GLY A 335 7.90 -8.17 14.17
N ASP A 336 7.21 -9.28 14.40
CA ASP A 336 6.46 -9.97 13.35
C ASP A 336 5.29 -9.14 12.79
N ARG A 337 4.76 -8.17 13.56
CA ARG A 337 3.70 -7.25 13.12
C ARG A 337 4.10 -6.37 11.95
N VAL A 338 5.41 -6.20 11.70
CA VAL A 338 5.92 -5.47 10.52
C VAL A 338 5.28 -5.94 9.22
N TYR A 339 4.91 -7.22 9.14
CA TYR A 339 4.28 -7.79 7.96
C TYR A 339 2.97 -7.07 7.60
N ARG A 340 2.18 -6.66 8.60
CA ARG A 340 0.96 -5.87 8.41
C ARG A 340 1.29 -4.49 7.83
N TYR A 341 2.28 -3.83 8.42
CA TYR A 341 2.71 -2.48 8.05
C TYR A 341 3.21 -2.43 6.60
N LEU A 342 4.09 -3.35 6.23
CA LEU A 342 4.67 -3.45 4.89
C LEU A 342 3.59 -3.60 3.80
N HIS A 343 2.59 -4.46 4.01
CA HIS A 343 1.53 -4.68 3.03
C HIS A 343 0.55 -3.50 2.96
N LEU A 344 0.26 -2.85 4.09
CA LEU A 344 -0.58 -1.65 4.10
C LEU A 344 0.09 -0.48 3.40
N ASP A 345 1.38 -0.25 3.66
CA ASP A 345 2.16 0.81 3.00
C ASP A 345 2.32 0.54 1.49
N ALA A 346 2.60 -0.71 1.08
CA ALA A 346 2.65 -1.09 -0.33
C ALA A 346 1.29 -0.88 -1.03
N GLY A 347 0.18 -1.21 -0.36
CA GLY A 347 -1.18 -0.95 -0.84
C GLY A 347 -1.49 0.55 -0.94
N HIS A 348 -1.05 1.35 0.02
CA HIS A 348 -1.19 2.81 0.03
C HIS A 348 -0.45 3.43 -1.16
N LEU A 349 0.83 3.10 -1.37
CA LEU A 349 1.60 3.52 -2.55
C LEU A 349 0.93 3.05 -3.84
N GLY A 350 0.46 1.80 -3.87
CA GLY A 350 -0.30 1.23 -4.97
C GLY A 350 -1.55 2.03 -5.32
N GLN A 351 -2.28 2.52 -4.32
CA GLN A 351 -3.49 3.30 -4.56
C GLN A 351 -3.19 4.69 -5.13
N ARG A 352 -2.09 5.34 -4.70
CA ARG A 352 -1.61 6.59 -5.33
C ARG A 352 -1.27 6.36 -6.81
N LEU A 353 -0.57 5.27 -7.13
CA LEU A 353 -0.30 4.87 -8.52
C LEU A 353 -1.60 4.65 -9.31
N ASN A 354 -2.59 4.00 -8.70
CA ASN A 354 -3.87 3.75 -9.35
C ASN A 354 -4.57 5.06 -9.73
N LEU A 355 -4.69 6.01 -8.79
CA LEU A 355 -5.34 7.29 -9.05
C LEU A 355 -4.58 8.12 -10.10
N ALA A 356 -3.25 8.21 -9.98
CA ALA A 356 -2.44 8.93 -10.97
C ALA A 356 -2.59 8.32 -12.37
N ALA A 357 -2.63 6.99 -12.49
CA ALA A 357 -2.83 6.34 -13.78
C ALA A 357 -4.20 6.69 -14.38
N ILE A 358 -5.27 6.64 -13.59
CA ILE A 358 -6.61 7.00 -14.07
C ILE A 358 -6.69 8.47 -14.51
N GLN A 359 -6.08 9.39 -13.76
CA GLN A 359 -6.00 10.81 -14.13
C GLN A 359 -5.26 11.04 -15.45
N LEU A 360 -4.23 10.22 -15.72
CA LEU A 360 -3.45 10.26 -16.96
C LEU A 360 -4.08 9.45 -18.10
N ASN A 361 -5.32 8.95 -17.94
CA ASN A 361 -6.00 8.07 -18.89
C ASN A 361 -5.18 6.81 -19.24
N LEU A 362 -4.46 6.29 -18.26
CA LEU A 362 -3.75 5.01 -18.31
C LEU A 362 -4.59 3.92 -17.65
N GLY A 363 -4.28 2.69 -18.00
CA GLY A 363 -4.79 1.52 -17.34
C GLY A 363 -3.83 1.07 -16.24
N VAL A 364 -4.40 0.52 -15.17
CA VAL A 364 -3.67 0.12 -13.96
C VAL A 364 -4.37 -1.07 -13.30
N SER A 365 -3.61 -2.01 -12.76
CA SER A 365 -4.14 -3.07 -11.91
C SER A 365 -3.09 -3.59 -10.94
N GLY A 366 -3.50 -3.78 -9.69
CA GLY A 366 -2.75 -4.58 -8.73
C GLY A 366 -2.71 -6.05 -9.11
N ILE A 367 -1.63 -6.73 -8.72
CA ILE A 367 -1.47 -8.18 -8.77
C ILE A 367 -1.02 -8.63 -7.38
N GLY A 368 -1.86 -9.42 -6.71
CA GLY A 368 -1.61 -9.94 -5.36
C GLY A 368 -1.07 -11.38 -5.33
N GLY A 369 -0.96 -12.05 -6.48
CA GLY A 369 -0.39 -13.39 -6.59
C GLY A 369 0.66 -13.44 -7.69
N PHE A 370 1.84 -13.92 -7.35
CA PHE A 370 3.01 -14.00 -8.23
C PHE A 370 3.95 -15.11 -7.76
N PHE A 371 4.89 -15.52 -8.61
CA PHE A 371 5.93 -16.51 -8.25
C PHE A 371 7.08 -15.82 -7.52
N ASP A 372 6.95 -15.67 -6.20
CA ASP A 372 7.77 -14.84 -5.32
C ASP A 372 9.28 -15.00 -5.56
N ASP A 373 9.82 -16.21 -5.40
CA ASP A 373 11.27 -16.46 -5.50
C ASP A 373 11.82 -16.22 -6.91
N GLN A 374 11.01 -16.49 -7.94
CA GLN A 374 11.39 -16.35 -9.33
C GLN A 374 11.45 -14.89 -9.78
N VAL A 375 10.73 -13.97 -9.10
CA VAL A 375 10.78 -12.54 -9.45
C VAL A 375 12.21 -12.02 -9.28
N ASN A 376 12.86 -12.29 -8.15
CA ASN A 376 14.20 -11.81 -7.85
C ASN A 376 15.22 -12.35 -8.86
N GLU A 377 15.18 -13.65 -9.14
CA GLU A 377 16.07 -14.31 -10.10
C GLU A 377 15.97 -13.66 -11.48
N VAL A 378 14.75 -13.47 -11.98
CA VAL A 378 14.51 -12.94 -13.32
C VAL A 378 14.89 -11.46 -13.42
N LEU A 379 14.44 -10.64 -12.48
CA LEU A 379 14.57 -9.18 -12.56
C LEU A 379 15.90 -8.65 -11.99
N GLY A 380 16.66 -9.49 -11.30
CA GLY A 380 17.91 -9.10 -10.65
C GLY A 380 17.71 -8.26 -9.38
N ILE A 381 16.52 -8.37 -8.77
CA ILE A 381 16.24 -7.79 -7.45
C ILE A 381 17.11 -8.53 -6.42
N PRO A 382 17.75 -7.84 -5.46
CA PRO A 382 18.56 -8.48 -4.42
C PRO A 382 17.80 -9.59 -3.68
N ASN A 383 18.48 -10.67 -3.32
CA ASN A 383 17.82 -11.86 -2.74
C ASN A 383 17.17 -11.61 -1.37
N ASP A 384 17.63 -10.60 -0.64
CA ASP A 384 17.09 -10.25 0.68
C ASP A 384 15.75 -9.48 0.56
N GLU A 385 15.39 -9.03 -0.64
CA GLU A 385 14.15 -8.30 -0.90
C GLU A 385 12.99 -9.25 -1.23
N ALA A 386 12.05 -9.41 -0.30
CA ALA A 386 10.80 -10.09 -0.58
C ALA A 386 9.86 -9.17 -1.36
N VAL A 387 9.27 -9.66 -2.45
CA VAL A 387 8.24 -8.92 -3.19
C VAL A 387 6.94 -8.95 -2.40
N LEU A 388 6.36 -7.78 -2.14
CA LEU A 388 5.13 -7.62 -1.36
C LEU A 388 3.92 -7.41 -2.26
N TYR A 389 4.08 -6.62 -3.32
CA TYR A 389 2.98 -6.19 -4.17
C TYR A 389 3.46 -5.78 -5.55
N ILE A 390 2.63 -6.04 -6.56
CA ILE A 390 2.89 -5.65 -7.95
C ILE A 390 1.77 -4.72 -8.43
N THR A 391 2.15 -3.59 -9.03
CA THR A 391 1.23 -2.70 -9.75
C THR A 391 1.59 -2.68 -11.23
N THR A 392 0.66 -3.10 -12.08
CA THR A 392 0.80 -3.10 -13.54
C THR A 392 0.26 -1.81 -14.15
N LEU A 393 0.91 -1.30 -15.19
CA LEU A 393 0.57 -0.05 -15.87
C LEU A 393 0.65 -0.24 -17.39
N GLY A 394 -0.39 0.19 -18.11
CA GLY A 394 -0.51 0.02 -19.55
C GLY A 394 -1.53 0.96 -20.17
N ARG A 395 -1.77 0.85 -21.47
CA ARG A 395 -2.93 1.48 -22.12
C ARG A 395 -4.12 0.53 -22.07
N PRO A 396 -5.30 0.95 -21.57
CA PRO A 396 -6.46 0.07 -21.47
C PRO A 396 -6.95 -0.32 -22.87
N ARG A 397 -7.42 -1.57 -23.01
CA ARG A 397 -7.98 -2.09 -24.27
C ARG A 397 -9.37 -1.57 -24.56
#